data_AF-A0A349DRF2-F1
#
_entry.id   AF-A0A349DRF2-F1
#
_cell.length_a   1.000
_cell.length_b   1.000
_cell.length_c   1.000
_cell.angle_alpha   90.00
_cell.angle_beta   90.00
_cell.angle_gamma   90.00
#
_symmetry.space_group_name_H-M   'P 1'
#
loop_
_entity.id
_entity.type
_entity.pdbx_description
1 polymer ?
#
loop_
_entity_poly.entity_id
_entity_poly.type
_entity_poly.pdbx_seq_one_letter_code
_entity_poly.pdbx_strand_id
1 'polypeptide(L)'
;MIVITFSEPVKNENNDLPTSYREFVGKYGYGTYCGIINITEPDDQVIYSTFSDDEYWEFTQVFSEDDFKKAIQLASTIEGDIICYVKGKPNQLFILPRNSETILSFDNLKNVFVFYHENYCLSDVYFEPLLGRNIENFSLINGEKLIDITLIHNQFLKDFEYDFIIGKEQPKYVIKKIGGWIKFDLVYKNSISISYQVTENPDNTYAKYVAYIKSAIALHQ
;
A
#
# COMPACT_ATOMS: atom_id res chain seq x y z
N MET A 1 4.27 6.31 13.62
CA MET A 1 3.49 5.90 12.43
C MET A 1 2.82 7.14 11.86
N ILE A 2 3.35 7.67 10.76
CA ILE A 2 2.78 8.81 10.03
C ILE A 2 2.06 8.22 8.82
N VAL A 3 0.76 8.46 8.71
CA VAL A 3 -0.07 7.77 7.72
C VAL A 3 -0.66 8.77 6.75
N ILE A 4 -0.56 8.48 5.45
CA ILE A 4 -1.21 9.23 4.38
C ILE A 4 -2.59 8.58 4.21
N THR A 5 -3.62 9.11 4.86
CA THR A 5 -4.97 8.56 4.75
C THR A 5 -5.96 9.64 4.41
N PHE A 6 -6.58 9.50 3.23
CA PHE A 6 -7.69 10.34 2.78
C PHE A 6 -8.83 9.49 2.22
N SER A 7 -8.75 8.17 2.36
CA SER A 7 -9.91 7.29 2.23
C SER A 7 -10.83 7.51 3.42
N GLU A 8 -12.14 7.57 3.15
CA GLU A 8 -13.12 7.56 4.21
C GLU A 8 -12.94 6.31 5.10
N PRO A 9 -13.21 6.42 6.41
CA PRO A 9 -13.23 5.27 7.31
C PRO A 9 -14.11 4.16 6.71
N VAL A 10 -13.53 2.99 6.44
CA VAL A 10 -14.32 1.84 6.04
C VAL A 10 -15.05 1.36 7.28
N LYS A 11 -16.37 1.53 7.33
CA LYS A 11 -17.20 0.90 8.36
C LYS A 11 -17.20 -0.60 8.11
N ASN A 12 -16.35 -1.32 8.85
CA ASN A 12 -16.41 -2.77 8.88
C ASN A 12 -17.32 -3.20 10.03
N GLU A 13 -18.60 -3.44 9.72
CA GLU A 13 -19.61 -3.86 10.70
C GLU A 13 -19.51 -5.35 11.08
N ASN A 14 -18.57 -6.09 10.47
CA ASN A 14 -18.39 -7.50 10.76
C ASN A 14 -17.65 -7.71 12.08
N ASN A 15 -18.41 -7.83 13.17
CA ASN A 15 -17.91 -8.08 14.52
C ASN A 15 -17.15 -9.42 14.66
N ASP A 16 -17.23 -10.33 13.69
CA ASP A 16 -16.52 -11.61 13.72
C ASP A 16 -15.05 -11.53 13.28
N LEU A 17 -14.62 -10.38 12.75
CA LEU A 17 -13.21 -10.15 12.38
C LEU A 17 -12.32 -9.90 13.60
N PRO A 18 -11.00 -10.05 13.48
CA PRO A 18 -10.08 -9.65 14.55
C PRO A 18 -10.16 -8.14 14.83
N THR A 19 -10.25 -7.75 16.11
CA THR A 19 -10.39 -6.35 16.53
C THR A 19 -9.26 -5.47 15.98
N SER A 20 -8.01 -5.95 16.05
CA SER A 20 -6.85 -5.20 15.55
C SER A 20 -6.90 -4.92 14.05
N TYR A 21 -7.51 -5.82 13.26
CA TYR A 21 -7.71 -5.62 11.83
C TYR A 21 -8.82 -4.61 11.56
N ARG A 22 -9.97 -4.72 12.24
CA ARG A 22 -11.07 -3.74 12.10
C ARG A 22 -10.64 -2.34 12.50
N GLU A 23 -9.92 -2.19 13.60
CA GLU A 23 -9.41 -0.90 14.05
C GLU A 23 -8.44 -0.31 13.03
N PHE A 24 -7.57 -1.13 12.45
CA PHE A 24 -6.63 -0.69 11.41
C PHE A 24 -7.37 -0.23 10.15
N VAL A 25 -8.27 -1.06 9.60
CA VAL A 25 -9.04 -0.75 8.39
C VAL A 25 -10.00 0.41 8.62
N GLY A 26 -10.65 0.50 9.78
CA GLY A 26 -11.52 1.63 10.13
C GLY A 26 -10.75 2.94 10.24
N LYS A 27 -9.47 2.88 10.65
CA LYS A 27 -8.62 4.07 10.75
C LYS A 27 -7.97 4.46 9.42
N TYR A 28 -7.57 3.49 8.61
CA TYR A 28 -6.69 3.71 7.46
C TYR A 28 -7.26 3.28 6.11
N GLY A 29 -8.28 2.43 6.09
CA GLY A 29 -8.84 1.82 4.89
C GLY A 29 -8.04 0.62 4.39
N TYR A 30 -8.39 0.15 3.20
CA TYR A 30 -7.64 -0.86 2.44
C TYR A 30 -6.54 -0.20 1.61
N GLY A 31 -5.42 -0.88 1.41
CA GLY A 31 -4.23 -0.26 0.85
C GLY A 31 -2.95 -1.05 1.11
N THR A 32 -1.82 -0.43 0.85
CA THR A 32 -0.50 -1.04 1.01
C THR A 32 0.22 -0.43 2.21
N TYR A 33 0.74 -1.28 3.09
CA TYR A 33 1.66 -0.88 4.16
C TYR A 33 3.09 -1.03 3.64
N CYS A 34 3.79 0.11 3.55
CA CYS A 34 5.16 0.22 3.03
C CYS A 34 5.38 -0.40 1.64
N GLY A 35 4.33 -0.56 0.83
CA GLY A 35 4.38 -1.31 -0.42
C GLY A 35 4.68 -2.80 -0.26
N ILE A 36 4.66 -3.35 0.97
CA ILE A 36 5.03 -4.73 1.27
C ILE A 36 3.80 -5.57 1.60
N ILE A 37 2.88 -5.04 2.40
CA ILE A 37 1.68 -5.76 2.82
C ILE A 37 0.46 -5.08 2.21
N ASN A 38 -0.30 -5.83 1.42
CA ASN A 38 -1.55 -5.39 0.81
C ASN A 38 -2.71 -5.79 1.71
N ILE A 39 -3.28 -4.82 2.44
CA ILE A 39 -4.47 -4.97 3.25
C ILE A 39 -5.69 -4.87 2.34
N THR A 40 -6.47 -5.95 2.23
CA THR A 40 -7.63 -6.06 1.33
C THR A 40 -8.90 -6.29 2.11
N GLU A 41 -10.05 -6.27 1.44
CA GLU A 41 -11.28 -6.81 2.01
C GLU A 41 -11.10 -8.28 2.42
N PRO A 42 -11.77 -8.74 3.51
CA PRO A 42 -11.74 -10.14 3.89
C PRO A 42 -12.29 -11.04 2.79
N ASP A 43 -11.56 -12.09 2.43
CA ASP A 43 -11.94 -13.05 1.40
C ASP A 43 -11.90 -14.48 1.95
N ASP A 44 -13.06 -15.13 2.01
CA ASP A 44 -13.24 -16.47 2.56
C ASP A 44 -13.18 -17.58 1.49
N GLN A 45 -12.96 -17.24 0.22
CA GLN A 45 -12.93 -18.17 -0.90
C GLN A 45 -11.51 -18.46 -1.37
N VAL A 46 -10.63 -17.44 -1.41
CA VAL A 46 -9.35 -17.52 -2.13
C VAL A 46 -8.42 -18.59 -1.59
N ILE A 47 -8.26 -18.71 -0.27
CA ILE A 47 -7.25 -19.60 0.31
C ILE A 47 -7.56 -21.06 -0.03
N TYR A 48 -8.71 -21.57 0.41
CA TYR A 48 -9.01 -22.98 0.22
C TYR A 48 -9.19 -23.34 -1.26
N SER A 49 -9.87 -22.50 -2.04
CA SER A 49 -10.11 -22.80 -3.47
C SER A 49 -8.84 -22.80 -4.33
N THR A 50 -7.80 -22.06 -3.93
CA THR A 50 -6.55 -21.97 -4.70
C THR A 50 -5.54 -23.03 -4.29
N PHE A 51 -5.54 -23.41 -3.01
CA PHE A 51 -4.43 -24.17 -2.43
C PHE A 51 -4.85 -25.52 -1.81
N SER A 52 -6.10 -25.99 -2.02
CA SER A 52 -6.60 -27.24 -1.43
C SER A 52 -5.91 -28.50 -1.94
N ASP A 53 -5.39 -28.47 -3.16
CA ASP A 53 -4.90 -29.66 -3.87
C ASP A 53 -3.39 -29.88 -3.70
N ASP A 54 -2.72 -28.97 -3.00
CA ASP A 54 -1.27 -28.93 -2.86
C ASP A 54 -0.86 -28.94 -1.38
N GLU A 55 0.21 -29.66 -1.04
CA GLU A 55 0.79 -29.69 0.31
C GLU A 55 1.80 -28.55 0.49
N TYR A 56 1.32 -27.30 0.60
CA TYR A 56 2.20 -26.13 0.80
C TYR A 56 2.62 -25.89 2.26
N TRP A 57 1.83 -26.35 3.23
CA TRP A 57 2.01 -26.02 4.65
C TRP A 57 1.80 -27.20 5.58
N GLU A 58 2.58 -27.25 6.67
CA GLU A 58 2.43 -28.22 7.74
C GLU A 58 1.37 -27.77 8.75
N PHE A 59 0.27 -28.52 8.84
CA PHE A 59 -0.79 -28.26 9.82
C PHE A 59 -0.39 -28.72 11.23
N THR A 60 -0.77 -27.91 12.22
CA THR A 60 -0.48 -28.15 13.64
C THR A 60 -1.76 -28.13 14.47
N GLN A 61 -1.63 -28.36 15.78
CA GLN A 61 -2.76 -28.15 16.70
C GLN A 61 -3.18 -26.67 16.80
N VAL A 62 -2.28 -25.74 16.46
CA VAL A 62 -2.54 -24.30 16.50
C VAL A 62 -3.27 -23.85 15.23
N PHE A 63 -2.94 -24.44 14.08
CA PHE A 63 -3.61 -24.23 12.80
C PHE A 63 -3.78 -25.57 12.08
N SER A 64 -4.99 -26.11 12.15
CA SER A 64 -5.36 -27.42 11.61
C SER A 64 -5.82 -27.35 10.15
N GLU A 65 -5.99 -28.49 9.50
CA GLU A 65 -6.59 -28.56 8.16
C GLU A 65 -8.04 -28.04 8.13
N ASP A 66 -8.80 -28.18 9.24
CA ASP A 66 -10.14 -27.62 9.36
C ASP A 66 -10.11 -26.09 9.50
N ASP A 67 -9.07 -25.56 10.15
CA ASP A 67 -8.82 -24.12 10.19
C ASP A 67 -8.49 -23.58 8.79
N PHE A 68 -7.67 -24.31 8.02
CA PHE A 68 -7.32 -23.96 6.65
C PHE A 68 -8.56 -23.84 5.74
N LYS A 69 -9.50 -24.79 5.85
CA LYS A 69 -10.80 -24.78 5.13
C LYS A 69 -11.67 -23.58 5.43
N LYS A 70 -11.45 -22.92 6.58
CA LYS A 70 -12.25 -21.81 7.09
C LYS A 70 -11.44 -20.50 7.17
N ALA A 71 -10.21 -20.52 6.67
CA ALA A 71 -9.32 -19.38 6.75
C ALA A 71 -9.81 -18.28 5.82
N ILE A 72 -9.89 -17.07 6.36
CA ILE A 72 -10.32 -15.87 5.66
C ILE A 72 -9.08 -15.00 5.47
N GLN A 73 -8.73 -14.75 4.21
CA GLN A 73 -7.62 -13.88 3.86
C GLN A 73 -7.95 -12.44 4.25
N LEU A 74 -7.01 -11.77 4.91
CA LEU A 74 -7.12 -10.37 5.31
C LEU A 74 -6.12 -9.47 4.59
N ALA A 75 -4.98 -10.06 4.21
CA ALA A 75 -3.92 -9.37 3.50
C ALA A 75 -2.99 -10.36 2.79
N SER A 76 -2.17 -9.84 1.89
CA SER A 76 -1.06 -10.57 1.28
C SER A 76 0.22 -9.74 1.26
N THR A 77 1.37 -10.38 1.07
CA THR A 77 2.64 -9.65 0.90
C THR A 77 3.13 -9.62 -0.55
N ILE A 78 4.10 -8.75 -0.85
CA ILE A 78 4.77 -8.72 -2.15
C ILE A 78 5.50 -10.01 -2.51
N GLU A 79 5.89 -10.80 -1.51
CA GLU A 79 6.48 -12.12 -1.72
C GLU A 79 5.42 -13.20 -1.91
N GLY A 80 4.15 -12.90 -1.61
CA GLY A 80 3.01 -13.79 -1.78
C GLY A 80 2.62 -14.55 -0.52
N ASP A 81 3.09 -14.14 0.66
CA ASP A 81 2.58 -14.69 1.92
C ASP A 81 1.12 -14.26 2.09
N ILE A 82 0.31 -15.12 2.71
CA ILE A 82 -1.09 -14.85 3.00
C ILE A 82 -1.23 -14.61 4.48
N ILE A 83 -1.81 -13.47 4.86
CA ILE A 83 -2.18 -13.15 6.23
C ILE A 83 -3.67 -13.42 6.36
N CYS A 84 -4.05 -14.34 7.24
CA CYS A 84 -5.43 -14.79 7.39
C CYS A 84 -5.87 -14.87 8.85
N TYR A 85 -7.18 -15.01 9.04
CA TYR A 85 -7.78 -15.31 10.32
C TYR A 85 -8.75 -16.49 10.19
N VAL A 86 -9.05 -17.13 11.33
CA VAL A 86 -10.02 -18.23 11.39
C VAL A 86 -11.12 -17.88 12.38
N LYS A 87 -12.37 -18.03 11.96
CA LYS A 87 -13.53 -17.76 12.83
C LYS A 87 -13.48 -18.65 14.08
N GLY A 88 -13.64 -18.03 15.25
CA GLY A 88 -13.48 -18.70 16.55
C GLY A 88 -12.10 -18.51 17.20
N LYS A 89 -11.13 -17.91 16.49
CA LYS A 89 -9.81 -17.52 17.02
C LYS A 89 -9.60 -15.99 16.91
N PRO A 90 -10.44 -15.14 17.54
CA PRO A 90 -10.48 -13.69 17.27
C PRO A 90 -9.22 -12.92 17.68
N ASN A 91 -8.39 -13.51 18.54
CA ASN A 91 -7.11 -12.94 18.99
C ASN A 91 -5.92 -13.63 18.32
N GLN A 92 -6.12 -14.24 17.15
CA GLN A 92 -5.06 -14.93 16.44
C GLN A 92 -5.15 -14.67 14.94
N LEU A 93 -4.03 -14.25 14.40
CA LEU A 93 -3.77 -14.15 12.96
C LEU A 93 -2.73 -15.17 12.59
N PHE A 94 -2.79 -15.62 11.35
CA PHE A 94 -1.86 -16.58 10.80
C PHE A 94 -1.20 -16.00 9.56
N ILE A 95 0.06 -16.38 9.35
CA ILE A 95 0.74 -16.19 8.08
C ILE A 95 0.92 -17.57 7.47
N LEU A 96 0.43 -17.75 6.26
CA LEU A 96 0.74 -18.87 5.38
C LEU A 96 1.85 -18.40 4.43
N PRO A 97 3.12 -18.67 4.74
CA PRO A 97 4.24 -18.14 3.98
C PRO A 97 4.37 -18.85 2.63
N ARG A 98 4.75 -18.12 1.58
CA ARG A 98 4.93 -18.75 0.25
C ARG A 98 6.15 -19.66 0.19
N ASN A 99 7.21 -19.29 0.90
CA ASN A 99 8.52 -19.92 0.79
C ASN A 99 8.88 -20.77 2.01
N SER A 100 7.89 -21.19 2.79
CA SER A 100 8.08 -22.06 3.97
C SER A 100 6.83 -22.88 4.21
N GLU A 101 6.99 -24.10 4.72
CA GLU A 101 5.87 -24.94 5.13
C GLU A 101 5.36 -24.57 6.54
N THR A 102 6.13 -23.81 7.32
CA THR A 102 5.81 -23.47 8.71
C THR A 102 4.84 -22.29 8.78
N ILE A 103 3.61 -22.58 9.23
CA ILE A 103 2.61 -21.55 9.51
C ILE A 103 3.01 -20.75 10.75
N LEU A 104 3.00 -19.42 10.63
CA LEU A 104 3.28 -18.52 11.74
C LEU A 104 1.98 -18.04 12.38
N SER A 105 2.01 -17.77 13.69
CA SER A 105 0.84 -17.26 14.42
C SER A 105 1.18 -16.02 15.23
N PHE A 106 0.24 -15.07 15.27
CA PHE A 106 0.41 -13.77 15.90
C PHE A 106 -0.87 -13.35 16.63
N ASP A 107 -0.74 -12.63 17.75
CA ASP A 107 -1.90 -12.21 18.53
C ASP A 107 -2.74 -11.10 17.87
N ASN A 108 -2.11 -10.31 16.99
CA ASN A 108 -2.73 -9.13 16.39
C ASN A 108 -1.96 -8.64 15.15
N LEU A 109 -2.62 -7.77 14.37
CA LEU A 109 -2.06 -7.23 13.14
C LEU A 109 -0.82 -6.35 13.36
N LYS A 110 -0.70 -5.69 14.52
CA LYS A 110 0.49 -4.89 14.85
C LYS A 110 1.73 -5.79 14.96
N ASN A 111 1.62 -6.98 15.55
CA ASN A 111 2.74 -7.92 15.64
C ASN A 111 3.14 -8.45 14.25
N VAL A 112 2.18 -8.66 13.35
CA VAL A 112 2.46 -8.97 11.93
C VAL A 112 3.26 -7.84 11.27
N PHE A 113 2.89 -6.57 11.50
CA PHE A 113 3.65 -5.44 10.97
C PHE A 113 5.06 -5.32 11.56
N VAL A 114 5.24 -5.61 12.85
CA VAL A 114 6.57 -5.63 13.48
C VAL A 114 7.44 -6.71 12.83
N PHE A 115 6.91 -7.92 12.65
CA PHE A 115 7.61 -9.02 11.98
C PHE A 115 8.12 -8.62 10.59
N TYR A 116 7.25 -8.06 9.73
CA TYR A 116 7.69 -7.60 8.41
C TYR A 116 8.57 -6.36 8.43
N HIS A 117 8.38 -5.46 9.40
CA HIS A 117 9.25 -4.30 9.57
C HIS A 117 10.69 -4.72 9.86
N GLU A 118 10.87 -5.71 10.73
CA GLU A 118 12.19 -6.26 11.07
C GLU A 118 12.78 -7.03 9.90
N ASN A 119 12.01 -7.91 9.24
CA ASN A 119 12.50 -8.70 8.11
C ASN A 119 12.94 -7.85 6.91
N TYR A 120 12.26 -6.73 6.66
CA TYR A 120 12.58 -5.83 5.55
C TYR A 120 13.44 -4.62 5.95
N CYS A 121 13.89 -4.53 7.21
CA CYS A 121 14.69 -3.42 7.73
C CYS A 121 14.11 -2.04 7.38
N LEU A 122 12.80 -1.86 7.58
CA LEU A 122 12.10 -0.64 7.17
C LEU A 122 12.60 0.56 7.98
N SER A 123 12.94 1.64 7.28
CA SER A 123 13.39 2.90 7.88
C SER A 123 12.26 3.90 8.02
N ASP A 124 11.34 3.92 7.05
CA ASP A 124 10.16 4.77 7.04
C ASP A 124 8.90 3.90 6.98
N VAL A 125 7.92 4.24 7.82
CA VAL A 125 6.63 3.54 7.88
C VAL A 125 5.53 4.42 7.32
N TYR A 126 4.89 3.95 6.25
CA TYR A 126 3.80 4.64 5.58
C TYR A 126 2.70 3.66 5.12
N PHE A 127 1.52 4.21 4.84
CA PHE A 127 0.42 3.48 4.21
C PHE A 127 -0.03 4.23 2.96
N GLU A 128 -0.29 3.50 1.88
CA GLU A 128 -0.87 4.03 0.64
C GLU A 128 -2.27 3.43 0.46
N PRO A 129 -3.34 4.23 0.56
CA PRO A 129 -4.70 3.72 0.38
C PRO A 129 -4.95 3.25 -1.05
N LEU A 130 -5.78 2.21 -1.21
CA LEU A 130 -6.16 1.66 -2.51
C LEU A 130 -7.42 2.35 -3.06
N LEU A 131 -8.45 2.51 -2.21
CA LEU A 131 -9.74 3.05 -2.62
C LEU A 131 -9.67 4.55 -2.93
N GLY A 132 -10.33 4.97 -4.01
CA GLY A 132 -10.39 6.37 -4.43
C GLY A 132 -9.06 6.94 -4.93
N ARG A 133 -8.02 6.10 -5.07
CA ARG A 133 -6.70 6.51 -5.56
C ARG A 133 -6.71 6.66 -7.08
N ASN A 134 -6.24 7.80 -7.53
CA ASN A 134 -5.98 8.10 -8.93
C ASN A 134 -4.48 8.29 -9.13
N ILE A 135 -3.98 7.86 -10.29
CA ILE A 135 -2.58 8.05 -10.69
C ILE A 135 -2.58 8.64 -12.11
N GLU A 136 -1.94 9.80 -12.27
CA GLU A 136 -1.64 10.36 -13.58
C GLU A 136 -0.13 10.24 -13.85
N ASN A 137 0.22 9.84 -15.07
CA ASN A 137 1.60 9.71 -15.53
C ASN A 137 1.84 10.68 -16.68
N PHE A 138 2.93 11.43 -16.60
CA PHE A 138 3.35 12.40 -17.59
C PHE A 138 4.64 11.91 -18.24
N SER A 139 4.60 11.67 -19.56
CA SER A 139 5.78 11.32 -20.34
C SER A 139 6.68 12.55 -20.56
N LEU A 140 7.98 12.35 -20.40
CA LEU A 140 9.04 13.31 -20.76
C LEU A 140 9.64 13.01 -22.13
N ILE A 141 9.19 11.93 -22.79
CA ILE A 141 9.55 11.60 -24.17
C ILE A 141 8.61 12.35 -25.10
N ASN A 142 9.17 13.22 -25.94
CA ASN A 142 8.46 13.95 -26.99
C ASN A 142 9.11 13.66 -28.35
N GLY A 143 8.54 12.71 -29.09
CA GLY A 143 9.17 12.18 -30.31
C GLY A 143 10.54 11.56 -29.99
N GLU A 144 11.59 12.04 -30.64
CA GLU A 144 12.98 11.60 -30.41
C GLU A 144 13.69 12.36 -29.27
N LYS A 145 13.05 13.37 -28.68
CA LYS A 145 13.66 14.21 -27.64
C LYS A 145 13.23 13.75 -26.25
N LEU A 146 14.20 13.70 -25.33
CA LEU A 146 13.97 13.50 -23.90
C LEU A 146 14.09 14.84 -23.17
N ILE A 147 13.05 15.21 -22.43
CA ILE A 147 13.06 16.40 -21.57
C ILE A 147 13.89 16.10 -20.32
N ASP A 148 14.76 17.04 -19.93
CA ASP A 148 15.60 16.89 -18.73
C ASP A 148 14.76 17.01 -17.45
N ILE A 149 14.48 15.87 -16.83
CA ILE A 149 13.72 15.77 -15.58
C ILE A 149 14.36 16.57 -14.43
N THR A 150 15.68 16.78 -14.44
CA THR A 150 16.39 17.42 -13.32
C THR A 150 16.03 18.90 -13.20
N LEU A 151 15.74 19.58 -14.32
CA LEU A 151 15.30 20.97 -14.34
C LEU A 151 13.92 21.11 -13.69
N ILE A 152 12.99 20.24 -14.09
CA ILE A 152 11.62 20.22 -13.56
C ILE A 152 11.63 19.86 -12.08
N HIS A 153 12.41 18.84 -11.71
CA HIS A 153 12.52 18.37 -10.33
C HIS A 153 13.10 19.44 -9.40
N ASN A 154 14.20 20.09 -9.80
CA ASN A 154 14.81 21.16 -9.00
C ASN A 154 13.88 22.37 -8.84
N GLN A 155 13.10 22.70 -9.87
CA GLN A 155 12.14 23.78 -9.79
C GLN A 155 10.97 23.40 -8.88
N PHE A 156 10.49 22.16 -8.94
CA PHE A 156 9.42 21.67 -8.07
C PHE A 156 9.81 21.79 -6.59
N LEU A 157 11.04 21.41 -6.23
CA LEU A 157 11.54 21.51 -4.86
C LEU A 157 11.67 22.95 -4.33
N LYS A 158 11.71 23.95 -5.22
CA LYS A 158 11.72 25.37 -4.83
C LYS A 158 10.32 25.94 -4.67
N ASP A 159 9.39 25.51 -5.52
CA ASP A 159 8.07 26.12 -5.65
C ASP A 159 7.01 25.44 -4.78
N PHE A 160 7.24 24.19 -4.36
CA PHE A 160 6.27 23.40 -3.64
C PHE A 160 6.82 22.80 -2.35
N GLU A 161 6.00 22.90 -1.31
CA GLU A 161 6.20 22.18 -0.06
C GLU A 161 5.66 20.75 -0.16
N TYR A 162 6.29 19.84 0.57
CA TYR A 162 5.87 18.46 0.75
C TYR A 162 5.98 18.09 2.24
N ASP A 163 5.15 17.15 2.67
CA ASP A 163 5.06 16.76 4.08
C ASP A 163 6.22 15.84 4.50
N PHE A 164 6.59 14.91 3.63
CA PHE A 164 7.73 13.99 3.84
C PHE A 164 8.09 13.28 2.54
N ILE A 165 9.18 12.51 2.55
CA ILE A 165 9.70 11.78 1.41
C ILE A 165 9.68 10.28 1.72
N ILE A 166 9.26 9.47 0.75
CA ILE A 166 9.36 8.00 0.82
C ILE A 166 10.36 7.53 -0.23
N GLY A 167 11.31 6.69 0.17
CA GLY A 167 12.29 6.08 -0.72
C GLY A 167 13.49 6.99 -1.02
N LYS A 168 14.68 6.39 -1.14
CA LYS A 168 15.95 7.11 -1.36
C LYS A 168 16.26 7.33 -2.84
N GLU A 169 16.16 6.29 -3.66
CA GLU A 169 16.56 6.34 -5.08
C GLU A 169 15.47 6.91 -6.00
N GLN A 170 14.20 6.59 -5.70
CA GLN A 170 13.04 7.16 -6.38
C GLN A 170 12.13 7.83 -5.34
N PRO A 171 12.46 9.05 -4.89
CA PRO A 171 11.71 9.72 -3.85
C PRO A 171 10.27 9.99 -4.32
N LYS A 172 9.30 9.55 -3.51
CA LYS A 172 7.92 10.01 -3.57
C LYS A 172 7.77 11.19 -2.61
N TYR A 173 7.51 12.37 -3.14
CA TYR A 173 7.23 13.58 -2.37
C TYR A 173 5.77 13.56 -1.92
N VAL A 174 5.56 13.28 -0.64
CA VAL A 174 4.21 13.11 -0.09
C VAL A 174 3.58 14.47 0.14
N ILE A 175 2.34 14.61 -0.34
CA ILE A 175 1.52 15.80 -0.18
C ILE A 175 0.18 15.36 0.40
N LYS A 176 0.04 15.51 1.71
CA LYS A 176 -1.19 15.20 2.45
C LYS A 176 -2.37 15.93 1.85
N LYS A 177 -2.18 17.18 1.42
CA LYS A 177 -3.28 18.00 0.90
C LYS A 177 -4.00 17.41 -0.34
N ILE A 178 -3.35 16.55 -1.12
CA ILE A 178 -3.96 15.84 -2.27
C ILE A 178 -4.19 14.35 -1.99
N GLY A 179 -3.87 13.91 -0.77
CA GLY A 179 -3.91 12.52 -0.38
C GLY A 179 -3.05 11.57 -1.18
N GLY A 180 -1.84 12.01 -1.52
CA GLY A 180 -0.91 11.15 -2.23
C GLY A 180 0.48 11.76 -2.34
N TRP A 181 1.09 11.62 -3.50
CA TRP A 181 2.49 11.97 -3.71
C TRP A 181 2.77 12.35 -5.16
N ILE A 182 3.91 13.01 -5.37
CA ILE A 182 4.52 13.22 -6.70
C ILE A 182 5.84 12.46 -6.74
N LYS A 183 6.09 11.72 -7.81
CA LYS A 183 7.32 10.96 -8.04
C LYS A 183 7.94 11.40 -9.35
N PHE A 184 9.23 11.69 -9.30
CA PHE A 184 10.06 11.90 -10.47
C PHE A 184 10.81 10.61 -10.73
N ASP A 185 10.72 10.05 -11.93
CA ASP A 185 11.50 8.87 -12.29
C ASP A 185 12.96 9.27 -12.53
N LEU A 186 13.73 9.41 -11.45
CA LEU A 186 15.13 9.83 -11.53
C LEU A 186 16.07 8.75 -12.08
N VAL A 187 15.58 7.51 -12.19
CA VAL A 187 16.33 6.36 -12.72
C VAL A 187 16.25 6.33 -14.23
N TYR A 188 15.04 6.24 -14.79
CA TYR A 188 14.85 6.17 -16.25
C TYR A 188 14.64 7.56 -16.89
N LYS A 189 14.40 8.59 -16.06
CA LYS A 189 14.34 10.02 -16.45
C LYS A 189 13.29 10.33 -17.51
N ASN A 190 12.27 9.50 -17.64
CA ASN A 190 11.31 9.56 -18.74
C ASN A 190 9.88 9.92 -18.28
N SER A 191 9.64 10.02 -16.97
CA SER A 191 8.29 10.22 -16.47
C SER A 191 8.22 10.96 -15.13
N ILE A 192 7.07 11.61 -14.93
CA ILE A 192 6.64 12.17 -13.66
C ILE A 192 5.27 11.56 -13.36
N SER A 193 5.06 11.07 -12.15
CA SER A 193 3.80 10.47 -11.72
C SER A 193 3.22 11.26 -10.55
N ILE A 194 1.92 11.52 -10.58
CA ILE A 194 1.17 12.06 -9.43
C ILE A 194 0.13 11.03 -9.00
N SER A 195 0.12 10.71 -7.72
CA SER A 195 -0.92 9.94 -7.07
C SER A 195 -1.73 10.86 -6.17
N TYR A 196 -3.05 10.74 -6.19
CA TYR A 196 -3.95 11.56 -5.36
C TYR A 196 -5.25 10.83 -5.05
N GLN A 197 -6.01 11.32 -4.06
CA GLN A 197 -7.37 10.87 -3.76
C GLN A 197 -8.34 12.03 -4.01
N VAL A 198 -9.45 11.77 -4.71
CA VAL A 198 -10.51 12.78 -4.91
C VAL A 198 -11.28 12.91 -3.60
N THR A 199 -11.28 14.10 -3.01
CA THR A 199 -12.07 14.42 -1.82
C THR A 199 -13.35 15.16 -2.21
N GLU A 200 -14.41 15.02 -1.42
CA GLU A 200 -15.71 15.66 -1.67
C GLU A 200 -15.64 17.20 -1.68
N ASN A 201 -14.54 17.77 -1.20
CA ASN A 201 -14.28 19.20 -1.20
C ASN A 201 -12.91 19.46 -1.85
N PRO A 202 -12.83 19.46 -3.19
CA PRO A 202 -11.56 19.51 -3.90
C PRO A 202 -10.94 20.88 -3.69
N ASP A 203 -10.09 21.00 -2.68
CA ASP A 203 -9.09 22.04 -2.69
C ASP A 203 -8.32 21.87 -4.01
N ASN A 204 -8.36 22.88 -4.87
CA ASN A 204 -7.81 22.85 -6.24
C ASN A 204 -6.27 22.67 -6.28
N THR A 205 -5.68 22.34 -5.14
CA THR A 205 -4.28 22.00 -4.92
C THR A 205 -3.80 20.89 -5.87
N TYR A 206 -4.60 19.85 -6.09
CA TYR A 206 -4.28 18.83 -7.11
C TYR A 206 -4.06 19.45 -8.50
N ALA A 207 -5.01 20.28 -8.95
CA ALA A 207 -4.93 20.91 -10.26
C ALA A 207 -3.72 21.85 -10.36
N LYS A 208 -3.27 22.47 -9.26
CA LYS A 208 -2.05 23.29 -9.25
C LYS A 208 -0.81 22.45 -9.59
N TYR A 209 -0.67 21.26 -9.01
CA TYR A 209 0.44 20.36 -9.32
C TYR A 209 0.40 19.86 -10.77
N VAL A 210 -0.79 19.47 -11.25
CA VAL A 210 -0.95 19.03 -12.64
C VAL A 210 -0.67 20.16 -13.62
N ALA A 211 -1.19 21.36 -13.38
CA ALA A 211 -0.94 22.53 -14.20
C ALA A 211 0.57 22.84 -14.24
N TYR A 212 1.24 22.82 -13.08
CA TYR A 212 2.69 22.99 -13.00
C TYR A 212 3.45 21.97 -13.84
N ILE A 213 3.19 20.67 -13.68
CA ILE A 213 3.90 19.61 -14.41
C ILE A 213 3.69 19.78 -15.92
N LYS A 214 2.45 20.02 -16.35
CA LYS A 214 2.13 20.24 -17.77
C LYS A 214 2.83 21.47 -18.33
N SER A 215 2.84 22.59 -17.62
CA SER A 215 3.53 23.81 -18.03
C SER A 215 5.04 23.64 -18.08
N ALA A 216 5.63 22.94 -17.10
CA ALA A 216 7.07 22.67 -17.07
C ALA A 216 7.50 21.77 -18.24
N ILE A 217 6.72 20.74 -18.55
CA ILE A 217 6.95 19.89 -19.73
C ILE A 217 6.86 20.73 -21.00
N ALA A 218 5.80 21.52 -21.18
CA ALA A 218 5.60 22.35 -22.37
C ALA A 218 6.72 23.39 -22.59
N LEU A 219 7.30 23.94 -21.51
CA LEU A 219 8.41 24.91 -21.59
C LEU A 219 9.70 24.29 -22.14
N HIS A 220 9.87 22.97 -22.00
CA HIS A 220 11.09 22.26 -22.38
C HIS A 220 10.92 21.35 -23.61
N GLN A 221 9.71 21.30 -24.20
CA GLN A 221 9.44 20.69 -25.51
C GLN A 221 10.15 21.46 -26.61
#